data_AF-A0A2E6GRD0-F1
#
_entry.id   AF-A0A2E6GRD0-F1
#
_cell.length_a   1.000
_cell.length_b   1.000
_cell.length_c   1.000
_cell.angle_alpha   90.00
_cell.angle_beta   90.00
_cell.angle_gamma   90.00
#
_symmetry.space_group_name_H-M   'P 1'
#
loop_
_entity.id
_entity.type
_entity.pdbx_description
1 polymer ?
#
loop_
_entity_poly.entity_id
_entity_poly.type
_entity_poly.pdbx_seq_one_letter_code
_entity_poly.pdbx_strand_id
1 'polypeptide(L)'
;MTEQKKSASTQDIDARLKQARQAAEKSAAKSGPKGPSRSGLALAMRLGVEIVSALVIGVGIGLLLDYWLGTKPWLMLLFFVLGAAAGVMNVYRLAMGMQDLDDNERE
;
A
#
# COMPACT_ATOMS: atom_id res chain seq x y z
N MET A 1 -22.24 34.64 -19.23
CA MET A 1 -21.60 33.72 -20.20
C MET A 1 -20.40 32.97 -19.58
N THR A 2 -20.53 32.37 -18.38
CA THR A 2 -19.41 31.73 -17.65
C THR A 2 -19.63 30.25 -17.30
N GLU A 3 -20.85 29.74 -17.48
CA GLU A 3 -21.21 28.35 -17.12
C GLU A 3 -20.77 27.29 -18.16
N GLN A 4 -20.74 27.64 -19.45
CA GLN A 4 -20.49 26.66 -20.53
C GLN A 4 -19.02 26.18 -20.60
N LYS A 5 -18.07 26.99 -20.13
CA LYS A 5 -16.63 26.65 -20.16
C LYS A 5 -16.22 25.66 -19.06
N LYS A 6 -16.99 25.58 -17.96
CA LYS A 6 -16.73 24.68 -16.83
C LYS A 6 -17.13 23.24 -17.15
N SER A 7 -18.23 23.05 -17.87
CA SER A 7 -18.72 21.73 -18.28
C SER A 7 -17.76 21.01 -19.24
N ALA A 8 -17.19 21.73 -20.21
CA ALA A 8 -16.21 21.17 -21.14
C ALA A 8 -14.92 20.70 -20.44
N SER A 9 -14.39 21.49 -19.48
CA SER A 9 -13.16 21.10 -18.78
C SER A 9 -13.35 19.92 -17.83
N THR A 10 -14.52 19.80 -17.20
CA THR A 10 -14.82 18.63 -16.35
C THR A 10 -14.90 17.36 -17.19
N GLN A 11 -15.57 17.41 -18.35
CA GLN A 11 -15.65 16.28 -19.28
C GLN A 11 -14.28 15.83 -19.80
N ASP A 12 -13.36 16.76 -20.07
CA ASP A 12 -12.00 16.43 -20.49
C ASP A 12 -11.18 15.74 -19.39
N ILE A 13 -11.36 16.17 -18.13
CA ILE A 13 -10.70 15.54 -16.98
C ILE A 13 -11.29 14.15 -16.72
N ASP A 14 -12.61 14.00 -16.82
CA ASP A 14 -13.29 12.71 -16.68
C ASP A 14 -12.87 11.74 -17.79
N ALA A 15 -12.74 12.22 -19.02
CA ALA A 15 -12.26 11.43 -20.16
C ALA A 15 -10.81 10.95 -19.94
N ARG A 16 -9.92 11.84 -19.47
CA ARG A 16 -8.53 11.50 -19.15
C ARG A 16 -8.41 10.54 -17.96
N LEU A 17 -9.24 10.71 -16.93
CA LEU A 17 -9.25 9.85 -15.75
C LEU A 17 -9.76 8.44 -16.11
N LYS A 18 -10.82 8.35 -16.93
CA LYS A 18 -11.30 7.06 -17.48
C LYS A 18 -10.23 6.40 -18.34
N GLN A 19 -9.54 7.15 -19.19
CA GLN A 19 -8.47 6.62 -20.04
C GLN A 19 -7.29 6.09 -19.22
N ALA A 20 -6.90 6.79 -18.15
CA ALA A 20 -5.85 6.34 -17.24
C ALA A 20 -6.25 5.06 -16.47
N ARG A 21 -7.51 4.98 -16.00
CA ARG A 21 -8.04 3.76 -15.35
C ARG A 21 -8.11 2.58 -16.31
N GLN A 22 -8.64 2.77 -17.52
CA GLN A 22 -8.71 1.70 -18.53
C GLN A 22 -7.33 1.23 -19.00
N ALA A 23 -6.33 2.12 -19.05
CA ALA A 23 -4.95 1.74 -19.33
C ALA A 23 -4.33 0.92 -18.18
N ALA A 24 -4.66 1.24 -16.93
CA ALA A 24 -4.27 0.45 -15.77
C ALA A 24 -4.95 -0.93 -15.74
N GLU A 25 -6.26 -0.99 -16.00
CA GLU A 25 -7.04 -2.24 -16.08
C GLU A 25 -6.56 -3.15 -17.23
N LYS A 26 -6.30 -2.59 -18.43
CA LYS A 26 -5.72 -3.36 -19.55
C LYS A 26 -4.30 -3.84 -19.28
N SER A 27 -3.54 -3.15 -18.43
CA SER A 27 -2.21 -3.58 -18.00
C SER A 27 -2.29 -4.70 -16.95
N ALA A 28 -3.32 -4.69 -16.10
CA ALA A 28 -3.64 -5.79 -15.18
C ALA A 28 -4.09 -7.05 -15.95
N ALA A 29 -5.01 -6.91 -16.90
CA ALA A 29 -5.57 -8.04 -17.67
C ALA A 29 -4.61 -8.71 -18.66
N LYS A 30 -3.50 -8.04 -19.07
CA LYS A 30 -2.47 -8.62 -19.96
C LYS A 30 -1.36 -9.37 -19.23
N SER A 31 -1.42 -9.44 -17.91
CA SER A 31 -0.41 -10.11 -17.08
C SER A 31 -0.71 -11.62 -16.93
N GLY A 32 -0.74 -12.36 -18.04
CA GLY A 32 -0.59 -13.82 -18.01
C GLY A 32 0.85 -14.21 -17.63
N PRO A 33 1.11 -15.45 -17.16
CA PRO A 33 2.34 -15.81 -16.45
C PRO A 33 3.56 -15.84 -17.38
N LYS A 34 4.29 -14.73 -17.45
CA LYS A 34 5.61 -14.64 -18.11
C LYS A 34 6.54 -13.72 -17.31
N GLY A 35 7.34 -14.32 -16.41
CA GLY A 35 8.43 -13.66 -15.67
C GLY A 35 7.99 -12.67 -14.57
N PRO A 36 8.91 -12.25 -13.67
CA PRO A 36 8.60 -11.24 -12.67
C PRO A 36 8.29 -9.92 -13.39
N SER A 37 7.00 -9.63 -13.52
CA SER A 37 6.53 -8.37 -14.08
C SER A 37 7.12 -7.20 -13.28
N ARG A 38 7.38 -6.04 -13.91
CA ARG A 38 7.77 -4.81 -13.20
C ARG A 38 6.79 -4.49 -12.05
N SER A 39 5.54 -4.94 -12.17
CA SER A 39 4.51 -4.88 -11.14
C SER A 39 4.84 -5.72 -9.90
N GLY A 40 5.33 -6.96 -10.06
CA GLY A 40 5.70 -7.82 -8.93
C GLY A 40 6.88 -7.28 -8.12
N LEU A 41 7.90 -6.73 -8.80
CA LEU A 41 9.03 -6.09 -8.10
C LEU A 41 8.59 -4.80 -7.38
N ALA A 42 7.77 -3.97 -8.02
CA ALA A 42 7.24 -2.75 -7.39
C ALA A 42 6.37 -3.08 -6.17
N LEU A 43 5.55 -4.14 -6.25
CA LEU A 43 4.76 -4.63 -5.12
C LEU A 43 5.66 -5.13 -3.98
N ALA A 44 6.64 -5.99 -4.29
CA ALA A 44 7.57 -6.49 -3.28
C ALA A 44 8.34 -5.37 -2.58
N MET A 45 8.80 -4.36 -3.32
CA MET A 45 9.46 -3.18 -2.75
C MET A 45 8.53 -2.41 -1.82
N ARG A 46 7.27 -2.20 -2.22
CA ARG A 46 6.28 -1.53 -1.38
C ARG A 46 6.03 -2.31 -0.08
N LEU A 47 5.83 -3.62 -0.17
CA LEU A 47 5.63 -4.49 1.00
C LEU A 47 6.86 -4.46 1.93
N GLY A 48 8.07 -4.49 1.35
CA GLY A 48 9.32 -4.37 2.11
C GLY A 48 9.42 -3.03 2.85
N VAL A 49 9.12 -1.92 2.18
CA VAL A 49 9.14 -0.58 2.80
C VAL A 49 8.10 -0.47 3.91
N GLU A 50 6.90 -1.03 3.75
CA GLU A 50 5.88 -1.06 4.80
C GLU A 50 6.39 -1.74 6.07
N ILE A 51 6.97 -2.94 5.95
CA ILE A 51 7.51 -3.67 7.09
C ILE A 51 8.68 -2.91 7.73
N VAL A 52 9.65 -2.46 6.92
CA VAL A 52 10.84 -1.76 7.43
C VAL A 52 10.45 -0.45 8.11
N SER A 53 9.52 0.31 7.55
CA SER A 53 9.06 1.57 8.15
C SER A 53 8.36 1.35 9.49
N ALA A 54 7.48 0.34 9.59
CA ALA A 54 6.82 -0.01 10.85
C ALA A 54 7.83 -0.42 11.94
N LEU A 55 8.86 -1.19 11.56
CA LEU A 55 9.95 -1.57 12.47
C LEU A 55 10.77 -0.36 12.93
N VAL A 56 11.16 0.52 12.00
CA VAL A 56 11.92 1.74 12.32
C VAL A 56 11.15 2.63 13.29
N ILE A 57 9.84 2.81 13.06
CA ILE A 57 8.98 3.59 13.95
C ILE A 57 8.86 2.91 15.33
N GLY A 58 8.60 1.60 15.38
CA GLY A 58 8.50 0.86 16.63
C GLY A 58 9.79 0.92 17.45
N VAL A 59 10.93 0.64 16.82
CA VAL A 59 12.23 0.73 17.49
C VAL A 59 12.55 2.16 17.90
N GLY A 60 12.28 3.15 17.05
CA GLY A 60 12.52 4.57 17.37
C GLY A 60 11.72 5.03 18.60
N ILE A 61 10.43 4.69 18.66
CA ILE A 61 9.57 4.98 19.80
C ILE A 61 10.05 4.21 21.05
N GLY A 62 10.34 2.92 20.91
CA GLY A 62 10.80 2.10 22.01
C GLY A 62 12.12 2.56 22.61
N LEU A 63 13.08 2.96 21.78
CA LEU A 63 14.36 3.53 22.22
C LEU A 63 14.18 4.91 22.88
N LEU A 64 13.31 5.76 22.34
CA LEU A 64 13.02 7.06 22.94
C LEU A 64 12.41 6.90 24.34
N LEU A 65 11.47 5.96 24.48
CA LEU A 65 10.85 5.63 25.76
C LEU A 65 11.86 5.00 26.72
N ASP A 66 12.67 4.05 26.26
CA ASP A 66 13.70 3.43 27.10
C ASP A 66 14.70 4.47 27.63
N TYR A 67 15.09 5.45 26.80
CA TYR A 67 15.96 6.55 27.23
C TYR A 67 15.27 7.47 28.23
N TRP A 68 14.00 7.80 28.02
CA TRP A 68 13.26 8.72 28.89
C TRP A 68 12.92 8.11 30.25
N LEU A 69 12.58 6.82 30.28
CA LEU A 69 12.22 6.10 31.52
C LEU A 69 13.44 5.46 32.21
N GLY A 70 14.62 5.49 31.57
CA GLY A 70 15.81 4.81 32.07
C GLY A 70 15.65 3.29 32.12
N THR A 71 14.70 2.73 31.36
CA THR A 71 14.49 1.29 31.29
C THR A 71 15.58 0.64 30.45
N LYS A 72 16.02 -0.55 30.87
CA LYS A 72 16.74 -1.52 30.01
C LYS A 72 15.89 -1.77 28.75
N PRO A 73 16.42 -2.34 27.63
CA PRO A 73 15.78 -2.35 26.30
C PRO A 73 14.51 -3.22 26.18
N TRP A 74 13.61 -3.09 27.15
CA TRP A 74 12.37 -3.81 27.34
C TRP A 74 11.25 -3.14 26.56
N LEU A 75 11.17 -1.79 26.59
CA LEU A 75 10.17 -1.09 25.78
C LEU A 75 10.54 -1.19 24.30
N MET A 76 11.82 -1.07 23.95
CA MET A 76 12.30 -1.35 22.60
C MET A 76 11.90 -2.74 22.12
N LEU A 77 12.07 -3.80 22.94
CA LEU A 77 11.65 -5.14 22.56
C LEU A 77 10.13 -5.26 22.38
N LEU A 78 9.35 -4.67 23.29
CA LEU A 78 7.89 -4.65 23.20
C LEU A 78 7.41 -3.93 21.93
N PHE A 79 7.92 -2.72 21.69
CA PHE A 79 7.56 -1.93 20.51
C PHE A 79 8.11 -2.51 19.21
N PHE A 80 9.22 -3.26 19.25
CA PHE A 80 9.71 -4.01 18.10
C PHE A 80 8.69 -5.09 17.70
N VAL A 81 8.20 -5.89 18.67
CA VAL A 81 7.18 -6.92 18.40
C VAL A 81 5.88 -6.29 17.90
N LEU A 82 5.44 -5.19 18.51
CA LEU A 82 4.25 -4.46 18.06
C LEU A 82 4.42 -3.87 16.66
N GLY A 83 5.57 -3.26 16.37
CA GLY A 83 5.90 -2.72 15.04
C GLY A 83 5.96 -3.81 13.98
N ALA A 84 6.56 -4.96 14.30
CA ALA A 84 6.58 -6.13 13.42
C ALA A 84 5.16 -6.66 13.14
N ALA A 85 4.34 -6.82 14.18
CA ALA A 85 2.96 -7.26 14.05
C ALA A 85 2.13 -6.28 13.20
N ALA A 86 2.27 -4.97 13.44
CA ALA A 86 1.60 -3.94 12.66
C ALA A 86 2.03 -3.96 11.18
N GLY A 87 3.33 -4.09 10.90
CA GLY A 87 3.87 -4.19 9.55
C GLY A 87 3.31 -5.41 8.80
N VAL A 88 3.34 -6.59 9.43
CA VAL A 88 2.77 -7.81 8.85
C VAL A 88 1.26 -7.68 8.64
N MET A 89 0.53 -7.11 9.60
CA MET A 89 -0.92 -6.92 9.50
C MET A 89 -1.27 -5.94 8.36
N ASN A 90 -0.48 -4.89 8.13
CA ASN A 90 -0.70 -3.98 7.01
C ASN A 90 -0.46 -4.66 5.65
N VAL A 91 0.60 -5.46 5.55
CA VAL A 91 0.90 -6.28 4.36
C VAL A 91 -0.20 -7.30 4.11
N TYR A 92 -0.65 -8.01 5.15
CA TYR A 92 -1.70 -9.01 5.06
C TYR A 92 -3.02 -8.41 4.59
N ARG A 93 -3.39 -7.24 5.11
CA ARG A 93 -4.58 -6.50 4.64
C ARG A 93 -4.46 -6.10 3.17
N LEU A 94 -3.29 -5.69 2.70
CA LEU A 94 -3.07 -5.36 1.30
C LEU A 94 -3.15 -6.59 0.39
N ALA A 95 -2.69 -7.75 0.88
CA ALA A 95 -2.74 -9.01 0.14
C ALA A 95 -4.17 -9.59 0.09
N MET A 96 -4.91 -9.59 1.20
CA MET A 96 -6.29 -10.10 1.23
C MET A 96 -7.29 -9.17 0.57
N GLY A 97 -7.10 -7.85 0.60
CA GLY A 97 -7.96 -6.90 -0.12
C GLY A 97 -7.95 -7.10 -1.65
N MET A 98 -7.07 -7.94 -2.18
CA MET A 98 -7.07 -8.36 -3.58
C MET A 98 -7.84 -9.67 -3.82
N GLN A 99 -8.08 -10.50 -2.79
CA GLN A 99 -8.72 -11.82 -2.93
C GLN A 99 -10.25 -11.75 -2.94
N ASP A 100 -10.85 -10.77 -2.27
CA ASP A 100 -12.32 -10.60 -2.23
C ASP A 100 -12.97 -10.31 -3.61
N LEU A 101 -12.17 -9.99 -4.62
CA LEU A 101 -12.66 -9.68 -5.97
C LEU A 101 -12.63 -10.88 -6.93
N ASP A 102 -11.88 -11.94 -6.62
CA ASP A 102 -11.72 -13.10 -7.52
C ASP A 102 -12.79 -14.19 -7.28
N ASP A 103 -13.40 -14.23 -6.09
CA ASP A 103 -14.41 -15.24 -5.72
C ASP A 103 -15.82 -14.89 -6.22
N ASN A 104 -16.13 -13.62 -6.54
CA ASN A 104 -17.44 -13.16 -7.01
C ASN A 104 -17.60 -13.18 -8.55
N GLU A 105 -16.53 -13.42 -9.32
CA GLU A 105 -16.61 -13.59 -10.78
C GLU A 105 -16.75 -15.06 -11.22
N ARG A 106 -16.81 -16.01 -10.26
CA ARG A 106 -16.89 -17.46 -10.52
C ARG A 106 -18.24 -18.11 -10.17
N GLU A 107 -19.20 -17.34 -9.67
CA GLU A 107 -20.61 -17.75 -9.52
C GLU A 107 -21.50 -17.07 -10.56
#